data_AF-M0K2G7-F1
#
_entry.id   AF-M0K2G7-F1
#
_cell.length_a   1.000
_cell.length_b   1.000
_cell.length_c   1.000
_cell.angle_alpha   90.00
_cell.angle_beta   90.00
_cell.angle_gamma   90.00
#
_symmetry.space_group_name_H-M   'P 1'
#
loop_
_entity.id
_entity.type
_entity.pdbx_description
1 polymer ?
#
loop_
_entity_poly.entity_id
_entity_poly.type
_entity_poly.pdbx_seq_one_letter_code
_entity_poly.pdbx_strand_id
1 'polypeptide(L)'
;MQVIGQLSTQMRLPSIGTAPSTVAAVGGILYAVGVLSWLFANSVHFSSHDSTSLAFGASYAFIGMFLMGAVPLYLCSRLSLVTPVFVTLWLLGNTVYEWLYGIHLHPLSSYLTVWPLLLGIAVGAGVIEAGVRIGLSRGVDRFGLRPLV
;
A
#
# COMPACT_ATOMS: atom_id res chain seq x y z
N MET A 1 -14.48 57.71 11.12
CA MET A 1 -15.55 56.92 11.77
C MET A 1 -15.78 55.66 10.94
N GLN A 2 -15.50 54.49 11.56
CA GLN A 2 -15.92 53.09 11.24
C GLN A 2 -15.95 52.65 9.76
N VAL A 3 -15.10 51.74 9.26
CA VAL A 3 -14.80 50.35 9.68
C VAL A 3 -16.05 49.50 9.94
N ILE A 4 -16.77 49.11 8.87
CA ILE A 4 -17.64 47.92 8.85
C ILE A 4 -17.77 47.48 7.39
N GLY A 5 -17.28 46.30 6.98
CA GLY A 5 -17.73 45.76 5.69
C GLY A 5 -16.93 44.68 4.95
N GLN A 6 -15.76 44.22 5.41
CA GLN A 6 -15.01 43.17 4.68
C GLN A 6 -14.34 42.15 5.62
N LEU A 7 -15.13 41.63 6.57
CA LEU A 7 -14.80 40.38 7.28
C LEU A 7 -15.78 39.29 6.81
N SER A 8 -15.90 39.11 5.49
CA SER A 8 -16.29 37.83 4.93
C SER A 8 -15.08 36.91 5.00
N THR A 9 -14.68 36.56 6.23
CA THR A 9 -13.76 35.47 6.48
C THR A 9 -14.43 34.26 5.85
N GLN A 10 -13.92 33.88 4.68
CA GLN A 10 -14.12 32.59 4.05
C GLN A 10 -13.79 31.54 5.10
N MET A 11 -14.79 31.17 5.89
CA MET A 11 -14.78 29.99 6.72
C MET A 11 -14.89 28.84 5.72
N ARG A 12 -13.77 28.56 5.03
CA ARG A 12 -13.55 27.25 4.44
C ARG A 12 -13.67 26.31 5.62
N LEU A 13 -14.80 25.61 5.72
CA LEU A 13 -14.88 24.41 6.52
C LEU A 13 -13.62 23.61 6.17
N PRO A 14 -12.82 23.15 7.15
CA PRO A 14 -11.78 22.19 6.85
C PRO A 14 -12.49 21.05 6.14
N SER A 15 -12.18 20.85 4.86
CA SER A 15 -12.69 19.69 4.15
C SER A 15 -12.14 18.51 4.95
N ILE A 16 -13.01 17.80 5.65
CA ILE A 16 -12.76 16.48 6.21
C ILE A 16 -12.71 15.52 5.00
N GLY A 17 -11.81 15.80 4.07
CA GLY A 17 -11.33 14.87 3.07
C GLY A 17 -10.11 14.25 3.70
N THR A 18 -10.18 12.95 3.99
CA THR A 18 -9.02 12.19 4.48
C THR A 18 -7.91 12.32 3.46
N ALA A 19 -6.79 12.96 3.82
CA ALA A 19 -5.68 13.14 2.91
C ALA A 19 -5.23 11.77 2.35
N PRO A 20 -4.88 11.65 1.05
CA PRO A 20 -4.37 10.42 0.44
C PRO A 20 -3.25 9.75 1.25
N SER A 21 -2.38 10.57 1.85
CA SER A 21 -1.30 10.12 2.73
C SER A 21 -1.81 9.45 4.01
N THR A 22 -2.88 9.97 4.62
CA THR A 22 -3.48 9.39 5.82
C THR A 22 -4.11 8.04 5.49
N VAL A 23 -4.87 7.94 4.39
CA VAL A 23 -5.46 6.67 3.94
C VAL A 23 -4.37 5.62 3.67
N ALA A 24 -3.31 6.03 2.97
CA ALA A 24 -2.16 5.17 2.70
C ALA A 24 -1.45 4.72 3.98
N ALA A 25 -1.16 5.64 4.90
CA ALA A 25 -0.48 5.31 6.15
C ALA A 25 -1.31 4.36 7.02
N VAL A 26 -2.60 4.65 7.22
CA VAL A 26 -3.50 3.80 8.01
C VAL A 26 -3.65 2.43 7.35
N GLY A 27 -3.89 2.38 6.05
CA GLY A 27 -4.04 1.11 5.32
C GLY A 27 -2.76 0.28 5.32
N GLY A 28 -1.60 0.91 5.18
CA GLY A 28 -0.30 0.25 5.29
C GLY A 28 -0.06 -0.34 6.68
N ILE A 29 -0.39 0.39 7.75
CA ILE A 29 -0.27 -0.12 9.13
C ILE A 29 -1.19 -1.32 9.34
N LEU A 30 -2.47 -1.20 8.97
CA LEU A 30 -3.44 -2.28 9.12
C LEU A 30 -3.03 -3.52 8.32
N TYR A 31 -2.52 -3.34 7.10
CA TYR A 31 -2.01 -4.42 6.28
C TYR A 31 -0.81 -5.11 6.95
N ALA A 32 0.20 -4.34 7.37
CA ALA A 32 1.39 -4.88 8.00
C ALA A 32 1.06 -5.64 9.29
N VAL A 33 0.26 -5.04 10.17
CA VAL A 33 -0.16 -5.68 11.43
C VAL A 33 -0.97 -6.94 11.16
N GLY A 34 -1.92 -6.91 10.22
CA GLY A 34 -2.75 -8.06 9.88
C GLY A 34 -1.94 -9.24 9.34
N VAL A 35 -1.06 -8.99 8.38
CA VAL A 35 -0.21 -10.02 7.77
C VAL A 35 0.78 -10.58 8.79
N LEU A 36 1.43 -9.72 9.58
CA LEU A 36 2.42 -10.16 10.58
C LEU A 36 1.75 -10.96 11.71
N SER A 37 0.55 -10.54 12.14
CA SER A 37 -0.26 -11.29 13.12
C SER A 37 -0.66 -12.66 12.58
N TRP A 38 -1.08 -12.72 11.31
CA TRP A 38 -1.42 -13.98 10.65
C TRP A 38 -0.21 -14.91 10.55
N LEU A 39 0.97 -14.41 10.16
CA LEU A 39 2.21 -15.20 10.10
C LEU A 39 2.58 -15.78 11.46
N PHE A 40 2.54 -14.97 12.53
CA PHE A 40 2.84 -15.44 13.89
C PHE A 40 1.79 -16.42 14.43
N ALA A 41 0.51 -16.23 14.13
CA ALA A 41 -0.54 -17.19 14.47
C ALA A 41 -0.34 -18.55 13.78
N ASN A 42 0.35 -18.55 12.63
CA ASN A 42 0.71 -19.72 11.84
C ASN A 42 2.14 -20.22 12.12
N SER A 43 2.73 -19.84 13.25
CA SER A 43 4.06 -20.28 13.70
C SER A 43 5.25 -19.88 12.80
N VAL A 44 5.08 -18.86 11.96
CA VAL A 44 6.17 -18.31 11.14
C VAL A 44 6.96 -17.29 11.95
N HIS A 45 8.11 -17.68 12.47
CA HIS A 45 8.94 -16.83 13.33
C HIS A 45 10.34 -16.57 12.74
N PHE A 46 10.97 -15.49 13.19
CA PHE A 46 12.38 -15.23 12.90
C PHE A 46 13.25 -16.21 13.71
N SER A 47 14.10 -16.98 13.01
CA SER A 47 15.07 -17.86 13.65
C SER A 47 16.47 -17.25 13.56
N SER A 48 16.87 -16.52 14.60
CA SER A 48 18.22 -15.97 14.75
C SER A 48 18.64 -16.03 16.22
N HIS A 49 19.90 -16.41 16.49
CA HIS A 49 20.49 -16.37 17.84
C HIS A 49 20.92 -14.96 18.25
N ASP A 50 21.10 -14.04 17.29
CA ASP A 50 21.50 -12.66 17.52
C ASP A 50 20.29 -11.72 17.50
N SER A 51 20.11 -10.96 18.59
CA SER A 51 19.02 -10.00 18.77
C SER A 51 19.04 -8.87 17.75
N THR A 52 20.24 -8.46 17.31
CA THR A 52 20.41 -7.36 16.33
C THR A 52 19.87 -7.79 14.98
N SER A 53 20.23 -8.99 14.52
CA SER A 53 19.76 -9.59 13.28
C SER A 53 18.25 -9.81 13.28
N LEU A 54 17.68 -10.18 14.43
CA LEU A 54 16.22 -10.30 14.58
C LEU A 54 15.52 -8.95 14.45
N ALA A 55 16.03 -7.91 15.11
CA ALA A 55 15.48 -6.56 15.01
C ALA A 55 15.53 -6.02 13.57
N PHE A 56 16.63 -6.25 12.86
CA PHE A 56 16.75 -5.87 11.44
C PHE A 56 15.77 -6.65 10.56
N GLY A 57 15.67 -7.97 10.73
CA GLY A 57 14.74 -8.81 9.96
C GLY A 57 13.27 -8.42 10.20
N ALA A 58 12.89 -8.18 11.45
CA ALA A 58 11.55 -7.75 11.83
C ALA A 58 11.21 -6.37 11.28
N SER A 59 12.15 -5.41 11.39
CA SER A 59 11.96 -4.06 10.85
C SER A 59 11.85 -4.09 9.32
N TYR A 60 12.70 -4.87 8.66
CA TYR A 60 12.67 -5.03 7.20
C TYR A 60 11.35 -5.63 6.72
N ALA A 61 10.88 -6.70 7.37
CA ALA A 61 9.59 -7.32 7.09
C ALA A 61 8.43 -6.34 7.27
N PHE A 62 8.40 -5.66 8.41
CA PHE A 62 7.35 -4.72 8.75
C PHE A 62 7.30 -3.55 7.77
N ILE A 63 8.43 -2.93 7.46
CA ILE A 63 8.52 -1.84 6.49
C ILE A 63 8.08 -2.31 5.11
N GLY A 64 8.51 -3.51 4.69
CA GLY A 64 8.09 -4.12 3.42
C GLY A 64 6.57 -4.27 3.31
N MET A 65 5.94 -4.85 4.34
CA MET A 65 4.48 -5.02 4.38
C MET A 65 3.76 -3.67 4.47
N PHE A 66 4.27 -2.73 5.27
CA PHE A 66 3.70 -1.40 5.40
C PHE A 66 3.66 -0.69 4.04
N LEU A 67 4.79 -0.70 3.32
CA LEU A 67 4.87 -0.11 1.99
C LEU A 67 3.99 -0.85 0.97
N MET A 68 3.90 -2.18 1.07
CA MET A 68 3.04 -3.01 0.22
C MET A 68 1.55 -2.67 0.36
N GLY A 69 1.09 -2.27 1.55
CA GLY A 69 -0.26 -1.75 1.74
C GLY A 69 -0.38 -0.26 1.40
N ALA A 70 0.57 0.56 1.87
CA ALA A 70 0.48 2.02 1.78
C ALA A 70 0.64 2.55 0.35
N VAL A 71 1.64 2.07 -0.40
CA VAL A 71 1.95 2.62 -1.72
C VAL A 71 0.82 2.38 -2.72
N PRO A 72 0.25 1.17 -2.86
CA PRO A 72 -0.91 0.95 -3.73
C PRO A 72 -2.13 1.79 -3.35
N LEU A 73 -2.41 1.94 -2.06
CA LEU A 73 -3.51 2.78 -1.58
C LEU A 73 -3.27 4.27 -1.84
N TYR A 74 -2.02 4.73 -1.71
CA TYR A 74 -1.62 6.09 -2.07
C TYR A 74 -1.80 6.34 -3.57
N LEU A 75 -1.34 5.41 -4.42
CA LEU A 75 -1.50 5.49 -5.87
C LEU A 75 -2.97 5.43 -6.30
N CYS A 76 -3.77 4.60 -5.63
CA CYS A 76 -5.21 4.53 -5.86
C CYS A 76 -5.88 5.85 -5.47
N SER A 77 -5.71 6.33 -4.24
CA SER A 77 -6.33 7.58 -3.78
C SER A 77 -5.90 8.81 -4.60
N ARG A 78 -4.60 8.91 -4.93
CA ARG A 78 -4.05 10.09 -5.61
C ARG A 78 -4.18 10.06 -7.13
N LEU A 79 -4.06 8.91 -7.77
CA LEU A 79 -3.98 8.77 -9.23
C LEU A 79 -5.08 7.88 -9.82
N SER A 80 -5.97 7.33 -9.00
CA SER A 80 -7.01 6.37 -9.43
C SER A 80 -6.46 5.12 -10.10
N LEU A 81 -5.23 4.72 -9.72
CA LEU A 81 -4.61 3.48 -10.14
C LEU A 81 -5.15 2.34 -9.28
N VAL A 82 -6.04 1.53 -9.84
CA VAL A 82 -6.69 0.44 -9.11
C VAL A 82 -5.91 -0.87 -9.27
N THR A 83 -5.13 -1.01 -10.35
CA THR A 83 -4.34 -2.22 -10.62
C THR A 83 -3.34 -2.53 -9.50
N PRO A 84 -2.59 -1.57 -8.94
CA PRO A 84 -1.71 -1.83 -7.79
C PRO A 84 -2.44 -2.47 -6.61
N VAL A 85 -3.65 -2.00 -6.31
CA VAL A 85 -4.45 -2.52 -5.18
C VAL A 85 -4.88 -3.96 -5.45
N PHE A 86 -5.38 -4.24 -6.66
CA PHE A 86 -5.76 -5.60 -7.04
C PHE A 86 -4.58 -6.57 -7.05
N VAL A 87 -3.41 -6.13 -7.54
CA VAL A 87 -2.20 -6.95 -7.53
C VAL A 87 -1.74 -7.23 -6.10
N THR A 88 -1.82 -6.24 -5.19
CA THR A 88 -1.53 -6.48 -3.77
C THR A 88 -2.48 -7.49 -3.15
N LEU A 89 -3.79 -7.39 -3.41
CA LEU A 89 -4.77 -8.35 -2.91
C LEU A 89 -4.58 -9.73 -3.50
N TRP A 90 -4.26 -9.83 -4.79
CA TRP A 90 -3.89 -11.09 -5.43
C TRP A 90 -2.69 -11.69 -4.71
N LEU A 91 -1.57 -10.97 -4.60
CA LEU A 91 -0.34 -11.49 -3.99
C LEU A 91 -0.57 -12.00 -2.57
N LEU A 92 -1.39 -11.29 -1.78
CA LEU A 92 -1.82 -11.76 -0.46
C LEU A 92 -2.66 -13.04 -0.56
N GLY A 93 -3.65 -13.09 -1.45
CA GLY A 93 -4.47 -14.28 -1.69
C GLY A 93 -3.66 -15.49 -2.16
N ASN A 94 -2.66 -15.27 -3.02
CA ASN A 94 -1.73 -16.31 -3.47
C ASN A 94 -0.89 -16.83 -2.31
N THR A 95 -0.43 -15.95 -1.42
CA THR A 95 0.30 -16.35 -0.21
C THR A 95 -0.56 -17.23 0.70
N VAL A 96 -1.82 -16.84 0.91
CA VAL A 96 -2.78 -17.63 1.70
C VAL A 96 -3.12 -18.95 1.02
N TYR A 97 -3.28 -18.95 -0.30
CA TYR A 97 -3.51 -20.16 -1.09
C TYR A 97 -2.33 -21.13 -0.99
N GLU A 98 -1.11 -20.66 -1.21
CA GLU A 98 0.09 -21.50 -1.09
C GLU A 98 0.23 -22.10 0.30
N TRP A 99 -0.13 -21.33 1.34
CA TRP A 99 -0.17 -21.79 2.71
C TRP A 99 -1.19 -22.91 2.94
N LEU A 100 -2.45 -22.68 2.55
CA LEU A 100 -3.55 -23.63 2.76
C LEU A 100 -3.33 -24.98 2.05
N TYR A 101 -2.67 -24.95 0.90
CA TYR A 101 -2.41 -26.15 0.10
C TYR A 101 -1.00 -26.72 0.30
N GLY A 102 -0.18 -26.11 1.17
CA GLY A 102 1.17 -26.59 1.47
C GLY A 102 2.12 -26.61 0.27
N ILE A 103 1.87 -25.78 -0.75
CA ILE A 103 2.66 -25.70 -1.98
C ILE A 103 3.75 -24.62 -1.93
N HIS A 104 4.06 -24.12 -0.74
CA HIS A 104 5.17 -23.21 -0.47
C HIS A 104 6.49 -23.71 -1.08
N LEU A 105 6.96 -23.03 -2.13
CA LEU A 105 8.23 -23.32 -2.83
C LEU A 105 9.48 -22.90 -2.05
N HIS A 106 9.30 -22.11 -0.98
CA HIS A 106 10.38 -21.47 -0.24
C HIS A 106 10.29 -21.73 1.27
N PRO A 107 11.43 -21.71 1.99
CA PRO A 107 11.44 -21.83 3.44
C PRO A 107 10.53 -20.77 4.10
N LEU A 108 9.87 -21.14 5.20
CA LEU A 108 8.89 -20.30 5.89
C LEU A 108 9.40 -18.89 6.23
N SER A 109 10.70 -18.77 6.54
CA SER A 109 11.35 -17.49 6.80
C SER A 109 11.36 -16.54 5.59
N SER A 110 11.30 -17.07 4.37
CA SER A 110 11.21 -16.27 3.14
C SER A 110 9.91 -15.46 3.07
N TYR A 111 8.82 -15.95 3.68
CA TYR A 111 7.57 -15.20 3.77
C TYR A 111 7.67 -13.95 4.62
N LEU A 112 8.73 -13.78 5.43
CA LEU A 112 8.95 -12.54 6.19
C LEU A 112 9.75 -11.51 5.37
N THR A 113 10.57 -11.95 4.43
CA THR A 113 11.52 -11.07 3.72
C THR A 113 11.13 -10.75 2.27
N VAL A 114 10.17 -11.47 1.68
CA VAL A 114 9.80 -11.30 0.26
C VAL A 114 8.99 -10.03 -0.04
N TRP A 115 8.33 -9.42 0.97
CA TRP A 115 7.38 -8.31 0.77
C TRP A 115 7.94 -7.09 0.01
N PRO A 116 9.18 -6.62 0.24
CA PRO A 116 9.74 -5.51 -0.54
C PRO A 116 9.90 -5.83 -2.03
N LEU A 117 10.16 -7.10 -2.38
CA LEU A 117 10.23 -7.53 -3.78
C LEU A 117 8.84 -7.53 -4.42
N LEU A 118 7.83 -8.03 -3.69
CA LEU A 118 6.44 -8.04 -4.13
C LEU A 118 5.86 -6.64 -4.32
N LEU A 119 6.30 -5.66 -3.52
CA LEU A 119 5.99 -4.25 -3.74
C LEU A 119 6.42 -3.78 -5.14
N GLY A 120 7.59 -4.21 -5.61
CA GLY A 120 8.06 -3.90 -6.96
C GLY A 120 7.08 -4.39 -8.04
N ILE A 121 6.47 -5.56 -7.85
CA ILE A 121 5.47 -6.13 -8.77
C ILE A 121 4.19 -5.28 -8.77
N ALA A 122 3.67 -4.95 -7.58
CA ALA A 122 2.46 -4.12 -7.44
C ALA A 122 2.66 -2.71 -8.03
N VAL A 123 3.80 -2.08 -7.76
CA VAL A 123 4.16 -0.77 -8.32
C VAL A 123 4.36 -0.85 -9.84
N GLY A 124 5.04 -1.89 -10.33
CA GLY A 124 5.24 -2.13 -11.76
C GLY A 124 3.92 -2.23 -12.52
N ALA A 125 2.93 -2.94 -11.97
CA ALA A 125 1.59 -3.00 -12.52
C ALA A 125 0.91 -1.62 -12.57
N GLY A 126 1.11 -0.79 -11.54
CA GLY A 126 0.66 0.60 -11.52
C GLY A 126 1.31 1.48 -12.57
N VAL A 127 2.61 1.29 -12.82
CA VAL A 127 3.34 2.00 -13.89
C VAL A 127 2.77 1.63 -15.25
N ILE A 128 2.46 0.35 -15.49
CA ILE A 128 1.82 -0.11 -16.72
C ILE A 128 0.44 0.53 -16.89
N GLU A 129 -0.40 0.49 -15.85
CA GLU A 129 -1.72 1.13 -15.89
C GLU A 129 -1.61 2.63 -16.18
N ALA A 130 -0.70 3.33 -15.49
CA ALA A 130 -0.47 4.75 -15.71
C ALA A 130 -0.02 5.05 -17.14
N GLY A 131 0.89 4.23 -17.69
CA GLY A 131 1.36 4.35 -19.07
C GLY A 131 0.23 4.18 -20.10
N VAL A 132 -0.63 3.18 -19.90
CA VAL A 132 -1.81 2.95 -20.76
C VAL A 132 -2.78 4.13 -20.69
N ARG A 133 -3.06 4.65 -19.49
CA ARG A 133 -3.95 5.81 -19.31
C ARG A 133 -3.37 7.08 -19.96
N ILE A 134 -2.07 7.32 -19.82
CA ILE A 134 -1.39 8.45 -20.48
C ILE A 134 -1.47 8.29 -22.01
N GLY A 135 -1.21 7.10 -22.55
CA GLY A 135 -1.35 6.82 -23.98
C GLY A 135 -2.76 7.08 -24.50
N LEU A 136 -3.78 6.57 -23.80
CA LEU A 136 -5.19 6.77 -24.15
C LEU A 136 -5.64 8.23 -24.03
N SER A 137 -5.17 8.97 -23.02
CA SER A 137 -5.50 10.39 -22.86
C SER A 137 -5.01 11.24 -24.04
N ARG A 138 -3.87 10.89 -24.64
CA ARG A 138 -3.34 11.57 -25.83
C ARG A 138 -4.14 11.29 -27.11
N GLY A 139 -4.97 10.24 -27.13
CA GLY A 139 -5.77 9.86 -28.29
C GLY A 139 -7.28 10.11 -28.15
N VAL A 140 -7.84 10.02 -26.93
CA VAL A 140 -9.29 9.96 -26.69
C VAL A 140 -9.78 10.95 -25.62
N ASP A 141 -8.88 11.69 -24.96
CA ASP A 141 -9.17 12.78 -23.99
C ASP A 141 -10.12 12.41 -22.82
N ARG A 142 -10.27 11.11 -22.51
CA ARG A 142 -11.29 10.62 -21.55
C ARG A 142 -10.75 9.89 -20.31
N PHE A 143 -9.48 9.45 -20.31
CA PHE A 143 -8.91 8.56 -19.28
C PHE A 143 -7.72 9.17 -18.50
N GLY A 144 -7.72 10.47 -18.26
CA GLY A 144 -6.66 11.14 -17.51
C GLY A 144 -6.51 10.63 -16.07
N LEU A 145 -5.29 10.72 -15.53
CA LEU A 145 -4.99 10.45 -14.11
C LEU A 145 -5.67 11.52 -13.25
N ARG A 146 -6.85 11.20 -12.70
CA ARG A 146 -7.58 12.09 -11.79
C ARG A 146 -7.52 11.55 -10.36
N PRO A 147 -7.36 12.42 -9.35
CA PRO A 147 -7.50 12.03 -7.96
C PRO A 147 -8.90 11.49 -7.66
N LEU A 148 -9.00 10.50 -6.77
CA LEU A 148 -10.30 10.03 -6.23
C LEU A 148 -10.80 10.89 -5.07
N VAL A 149 -9.93 11.67 -4.45
CA VAL A 149 -10.19 12.51 -3.27
C VAL A 149 -9.63 13.92 -3.45
#